data_AF-I3JPJ1-F1
#
_entry.id   AF-I3JPJ1-F1
#
_cell.length_a   1.000
_cell.length_b   1.000
_cell.length_c   1.000
_cell.angle_alpha   90.00
_cell.angle_beta   90.00
_cell.angle_gamma   90.00
#
_symmetry.space_group_name_H-M   'P 1'
#
loop_
_entity.id
_entity.type
_entity.pdbx_description
1 polymer ?
#
loop_
_entity_poly.entity_id
_entity_poly.type
_entity_poly.pdbx_seq_one_letter_code
_entity_poly.pdbx_strand_id
1 'polypeptide(L)'
;MSQSPAVKSEDASLDTNESQKSNSGKTPIQILHEYGTKSGNLPVYVMERAEGEAHQPSFVFSVTVGDVSGIGQGPSKKAAKHQAAEAALKAMNIDAGVMNVPGKSDSNGVATETNNHPNSVGLLQELALQRGWHLPEYTVLTEAGPPHKREFTVICRLESLSEKGVGNSKKAAKKAAAEKIVAKLQSLSGCSEITWGPKPSVRFENLRNSTAEKISLLRRNPLSIPNTDYIQMMLDLSTEQGFEVTYFDIDELTVNGQYQCLAELSTTPVTVCHGTGISCSNAHNDAAHSALQYIKASIK
;
A
#
# COMPACT_ATOMS: atom_id res chain seq x y z
N MET A 1 33.68 47.64 -17.52
CA MET A 1 34.33 48.53 -16.52
C MET A 1 33.47 49.77 -16.43
N SER A 2 32.76 49.96 -15.30
CA SER A 2 33.18 50.83 -14.18
C SER A 2 32.81 52.29 -14.49
N GLN A 3 32.10 53.07 -13.66
CA GLN A 3 31.90 53.03 -12.20
C GLN A 3 30.61 53.82 -11.80
N SER A 4 30.11 53.62 -10.57
CA SER A 4 29.14 54.52 -9.90
C SER A 4 29.83 55.80 -9.39
N PRO A 5 29.07 56.86 -9.01
CA PRO A 5 28.62 57.04 -7.62
C PRO A 5 27.15 57.53 -7.50
N ALA A 6 26.34 57.35 -6.44
CA ALA A 6 26.52 57.25 -4.98
C ALA A 6 26.52 58.60 -4.20
N VAL A 7 26.02 58.56 -2.95
CA VAL A 7 25.85 59.64 -1.92
C VAL A 7 24.51 60.44 -2.05
N LYS A 8 23.60 60.57 -1.05
CA LYS A 8 23.57 60.02 0.34
C LYS A 8 22.17 59.60 0.93
N SER A 9 21.41 60.52 1.55
CA SER A 9 20.47 60.31 2.70
C SER A 9 19.65 61.59 3.02
N GLU A 10 18.76 61.75 4.01
CA GLU A 10 18.27 61.07 5.25
C GLU A 10 16.74 61.41 5.39
N ASP A 11 15.82 60.78 6.16
CA ASP A 11 15.72 59.54 6.98
C ASP A 11 14.20 59.32 7.36
N ALA A 12 13.88 58.91 8.60
CA ALA A 12 12.56 58.80 9.30
C ALA A 12 11.71 57.51 9.13
N SER A 13 11.74 56.69 10.18
CA SER A 13 11.08 55.41 10.41
C SER A 13 9.61 55.50 10.90
N LEU A 14 8.85 54.39 10.78
CA LEU A 14 8.34 53.60 11.93
C LEU A 14 7.51 52.35 11.55
N ASP A 15 7.63 51.34 12.40
CA ASP A 15 7.02 50.00 12.34
C ASP A 15 5.48 49.97 12.52
N THR A 16 4.80 48.94 11.97
CA THR A 16 4.07 47.94 12.80
C THR A 16 3.46 46.76 12.00
N ASN A 17 4.14 45.61 12.09
CA ASN A 17 3.56 44.34 12.57
C ASN A 17 2.35 43.70 11.82
N GLU A 18 2.60 42.98 10.72
CA GLU A 18 1.68 41.93 10.22
C GLU A 18 1.71 40.68 11.13
N SER A 19 1.02 40.76 12.28
CA SER A 19 0.87 39.64 13.21
C SER A 19 -0.17 38.61 12.75
N GLN A 20 0.32 37.42 12.39
CA GLN A 20 -0.29 36.11 12.64
C GLN A 20 -1.83 35.99 12.48
N LYS A 21 -2.34 35.74 11.26
CA LYS A 21 -3.63 35.05 11.12
C LYS A 21 -3.48 33.58 11.49
N SER A 22 -4.13 33.17 12.57
CA SER A 22 -4.08 31.80 13.10
C SER A 22 -4.84 30.83 12.18
N ASN A 23 -4.08 29.96 11.52
CA ASN A 23 -4.63 28.87 10.69
C ASN A 23 -5.34 27.82 11.56
N SER A 24 -6.59 28.07 11.94
CA SER A 24 -7.49 26.97 12.33
C SER A 24 -7.76 26.14 11.06
N GLY A 25 -7.25 24.91 11.00
CA GLY A 25 -7.26 24.05 9.82
C GLY A 25 -8.64 23.51 9.40
N LYS A 26 -9.73 24.24 9.71
CA LYS A 26 -11.09 23.94 9.30
C LYS A 26 -11.29 24.39 7.85
N THR A 27 -11.88 23.53 7.03
CA THR A 27 -12.27 23.88 5.66
C THR A 27 -13.46 24.85 5.64
N PRO A 28 -13.64 25.70 4.61
CA PRO A 28 -14.80 26.57 4.44
C PRO A 28 -16.14 25.82 4.56
N ILE A 29 -16.21 24.59 4.04
CA ILE A 29 -17.37 23.70 4.16
C ILE A 29 -17.71 23.42 5.63
N GLN A 30 -16.72 23.19 6.49
CA GLN A 30 -16.92 22.94 7.92
C GLN A 30 -17.33 24.21 8.67
N ILE A 31 -16.75 25.36 8.34
CA ILE A 31 -17.11 26.65 8.97
C ILE A 31 -18.57 27.00 8.62
N LEU A 32 -18.96 26.87 7.35
CA LEU A 32 -20.33 27.15 6.90
C LEU A 32 -21.36 26.17 7.48
N HIS A 33 -20.99 24.89 7.62
CA HIS A 33 -21.83 23.90 8.31
C HIS A 33 -21.96 24.23 9.81
N GLU A 34 -20.87 24.59 10.48
CA GLU A 34 -20.90 24.97 11.89
C GLU A 34 -21.78 26.19 12.15
N TYR A 35 -21.69 27.20 11.27
CA TYR A 35 -22.56 28.38 11.24
C TYR A 35 -24.03 27.98 11.01
N GLY A 36 -24.33 27.21 9.97
CA GLY A 36 -25.70 26.82 9.65
C GLY A 36 -26.40 26.04 10.76
N THR A 37 -25.67 25.19 11.50
CA THR A 37 -26.23 24.53 12.70
C THR A 37 -26.40 25.49 13.89
N LYS A 38 -25.69 26.63 13.94
CA LYS A 38 -25.82 27.65 14.99
C LYS A 38 -26.94 28.66 14.67
N SER A 39 -27.16 28.99 13.39
CA SER A 39 -28.22 29.88 12.91
C SER A 39 -29.55 29.17 12.62
N GLY A 40 -29.59 27.83 12.72
CA GLY A 40 -30.77 27.01 12.40
C GLY A 40 -30.94 26.70 10.91
N ASN A 41 -30.19 27.36 10.04
CA ASN A 41 -30.27 27.23 8.59
C ASN A 41 -29.09 26.40 8.05
N LEU A 42 -29.25 25.07 7.96
CA LEU A 42 -28.21 24.17 7.47
C LEU A 42 -27.87 24.43 5.98
N PRO A 43 -26.58 24.36 5.58
CA PRO A 43 -26.19 24.63 4.20
C PRO A 43 -26.62 23.51 3.24
N VAL A 44 -27.44 23.87 2.25
CA VAL A 44 -27.89 22.97 1.19
C VAL A 44 -27.00 23.15 -0.04
N TYR A 45 -26.30 22.09 -0.46
CA TYR A 45 -25.43 22.12 -1.65
C TYR A 45 -26.12 21.45 -2.85
N VAL A 46 -26.33 22.21 -3.91
CA VAL A 46 -26.94 21.74 -5.17
C VAL A 46 -25.87 21.71 -6.27
N MET A 47 -25.87 20.66 -7.10
CA MET A 47 -25.04 20.60 -8.31
C MET A 47 -25.84 21.23 -9.46
N GLU A 48 -25.35 22.34 -10.00
CA GLU A 48 -26.04 23.04 -11.10
C GLU A 48 -25.56 22.56 -12.45
N ARG A 49 -24.24 22.40 -12.61
CA ARG A 49 -23.61 21.99 -13.88
C ARG A 49 -22.47 21.01 -13.65
N ALA A 50 -22.32 20.08 -14.58
CA ALA A 50 -21.24 19.12 -14.67
C ALA A 50 -20.89 18.96 -16.15
N GLU A 51 -19.91 19.74 -16.60
CA GLU A 51 -19.57 19.97 -18.01
C GLU A 51 -18.05 19.90 -18.20
N GLY A 52 -17.55 19.96 -19.43
CA GLY A 52 -16.12 19.89 -19.74
C GLY A 52 -15.65 18.51 -20.22
N GLU A 53 -14.46 18.47 -20.79
CA GLU A 53 -13.91 17.28 -21.43
C GLU A 53 -13.37 16.28 -20.41
N ALA A 54 -13.24 15.00 -20.78
CA ALA A 54 -12.83 13.94 -19.86
C ALA A 54 -11.46 14.18 -19.19
N HIS A 55 -10.59 14.98 -19.82
CA HIS A 55 -9.28 15.39 -19.30
C HIS A 55 -9.29 16.71 -18.51
N GLN A 56 -10.38 17.48 -18.57
CA GLN A 56 -10.58 18.72 -17.81
C GLN A 56 -12.08 18.92 -17.46
N PRO A 57 -12.64 18.09 -16.55
CA PRO A 57 -14.02 18.23 -16.12
C PRO A 57 -14.20 19.48 -15.25
N SER A 58 -15.38 20.10 -15.32
CA SER A 58 -15.76 21.31 -14.60
C SER A 58 -17.11 21.11 -13.92
N PHE A 59 -17.14 21.26 -12.59
CA PHE A 59 -18.35 21.15 -11.80
C PHE A 59 -18.71 22.51 -11.22
N VAL A 60 -19.99 22.89 -11.28
CA VAL A 60 -20.54 24.08 -10.62
C VAL A 60 -21.50 23.63 -9.53
N PHE A 61 -21.27 24.11 -8.32
CA PHE A 61 -22.13 23.92 -7.16
C PHE A 61 -22.62 25.26 -6.64
N SER A 62 -23.89 25.34 -6.31
CA SER A 62 -24.43 26.37 -5.42
C SER A 62 -24.59 25.82 -4.01
N VAL A 63 -24.47 26.71 -3.02
CA VAL A 63 -24.81 26.46 -1.63
C VAL A 63 -25.75 27.56 -1.14
N THR A 64 -26.82 27.18 -0.46
CA THR A 64 -27.79 28.12 0.13
C THR A 64 -27.88 27.90 1.63
N VAL A 65 -27.82 29.00 2.39
CA VAL A 65 -27.73 29.01 3.86
C VAL A 65 -28.59 30.15 4.40
N GLY A 66 -29.86 29.87 4.67
CA GLY A 66 -30.86 30.92 4.91
C GLY A 66 -31.04 31.77 3.65
N ASP A 67 -30.97 33.09 3.79
CA ASP A 67 -31.15 34.04 2.68
C ASP A 67 -29.89 34.25 1.82
N VAL A 68 -28.76 33.64 2.19
CA VAL A 68 -27.48 33.82 1.49
C VAL A 68 -27.16 32.59 0.62
N SER A 69 -26.81 32.85 -0.64
CA SER A 69 -26.31 31.84 -1.57
C SER A 69 -24.87 32.14 -2.02
N GLY A 70 -24.10 31.07 -2.27
CA GLY A 70 -22.76 31.15 -2.85
C GLY A 70 -22.62 30.13 -3.98
N ILE A 71 -21.91 30.50 -5.05
CA ILE A 71 -21.64 29.62 -6.20
C ILE A 71 -20.15 29.38 -6.32
N GLY A 72 -19.75 28.15 -6.59
CA GLY A 72 -18.36 27.76 -6.78
C GLY A 72 -18.19 26.76 -7.91
N GLN A 73 -17.13 26.95 -8.68
CA GLN A 73 -16.74 26.09 -9.79
C GLN A 73 -15.41 25.39 -9.47
N GLY A 74 -15.17 24.20 -10.00
CA GLY A 74 -13.85 23.59 -9.89
C GLY A 74 -13.70 22.26 -10.61
N PRO A 75 -12.45 21.75 -10.74
CA PRO A 75 -12.14 20.54 -11.50
C PRO A 75 -12.64 19.23 -10.84
N SER A 76 -13.25 19.33 -9.66
CA SER A 76 -13.88 18.21 -8.98
C SER A 76 -15.09 18.69 -8.17
N LYS A 77 -16.04 17.78 -7.93
CA LYS A 77 -17.19 18.03 -7.04
C LYS A 77 -16.77 18.50 -5.63
N LYS A 78 -15.56 18.14 -5.17
CA LYS A 78 -15.00 18.59 -3.88
C LYS A 78 -14.49 20.04 -3.96
N ALA A 79 -13.76 20.39 -5.02
CA ALA A 79 -13.26 21.75 -5.24
C ALA A 79 -14.41 22.75 -5.45
N ALA A 80 -15.39 22.40 -6.30
CA ALA A 80 -16.57 23.22 -6.55
C ALA A 80 -17.37 23.52 -5.25
N LYS A 81 -17.63 22.49 -4.43
CA LYS A 81 -18.28 22.67 -3.12
C LYS A 81 -17.45 23.52 -2.14
N HIS A 82 -16.13 23.41 -2.17
CA HIS A 82 -15.24 24.20 -1.32
C HIS A 82 -15.32 25.68 -1.69
N GLN A 83 -15.23 26.01 -2.97
CA GLN A 83 -15.32 27.37 -3.47
C GLN A 83 -16.74 27.97 -3.29
N ALA A 84 -17.79 27.15 -3.41
CA ALA A 84 -19.17 27.59 -3.13
C ALA A 84 -19.34 27.96 -1.64
N ALA A 85 -18.79 27.13 -0.74
CA ALA A 85 -18.81 27.41 0.69
C ALA A 85 -18.01 28.67 1.06
N GLU A 86 -16.86 28.87 0.43
CA GLU A 86 -16.04 30.07 0.61
C GLU A 86 -16.76 31.34 0.11
N ALA A 87 -17.44 31.27 -1.03
CA ALA A 87 -18.24 32.37 -1.57
C ALA A 87 -19.38 32.76 -0.62
N ALA A 88 -20.09 31.77 -0.05
CA ALA A 88 -21.15 32.02 0.93
C ALA A 88 -20.62 32.62 2.25
N LEU A 89 -19.48 32.14 2.77
CA LEU A 89 -18.86 32.73 3.97
C LEU A 89 -18.41 34.18 3.76
N LYS A 90 -17.84 34.47 2.57
CA LYS A 90 -17.50 35.84 2.15
C LYS A 90 -18.75 36.73 2.09
N ALA A 91 -19.84 36.25 1.50
CA ALA A 91 -21.11 36.97 1.44
C ALA A 91 -21.75 37.22 2.83
N MET A 92 -21.49 36.37 3.82
CA MET A 92 -21.92 36.57 5.22
C MET A 92 -20.97 37.47 6.04
N ASN A 93 -19.84 37.91 5.47
CA ASN A 93 -18.78 38.66 6.15
C ASN A 93 -18.27 37.97 7.45
N ILE A 94 -18.26 36.63 7.48
CA ILE A 94 -17.78 35.83 8.61
C ILE A 94 -16.27 35.61 8.45
N ASP A 95 -15.46 36.44 9.11
CA ASP A 95 -14.05 36.11 9.33
C ASP A 95 -13.93 35.01 10.41
N ALA A 96 -12.92 34.15 10.30
CA ALA A 96 -12.83 32.87 11.02
C ALA A 96 -12.50 32.98 12.52
N GLY A 97 -12.70 34.15 13.13
CA GLY A 97 -12.20 34.51 14.48
C GLY A 97 -13.20 34.44 15.63
N VAL A 98 -14.52 34.40 15.38
CA VAL A 98 -15.53 34.48 16.46
C VAL A 98 -16.51 33.33 16.43
N MET A 99 -16.24 32.29 17.24
CA MET A 99 -17.19 31.62 18.14
C MET A 99 -16.53 30.40 18.79
N ASN A 100 -16.07 30.58 20.04
CA ASN A 100 -15.66 29.49 20.92
C ASN A 100 -16.90 28.81 21.57
N VAL A 101 -16.70 27.74 22.36
CA VAL A 101 -17.71 26.92 23.11
C VAL A 101 -18.23 25.68 22.29
N PRO A 102 -18.32 24.47 22.89
CA PRO A 102 -18.00 23.22 22.18
C PRO A 102 -19.17 22.52 21.46
N GLY A 103 -18.81 21.67 20.48
CA GLY A 103 -19.74 20.85 19.69
C GLY A 103 -20.37 19.69 20.46
N LYS A 104 -21.60 19.22 20.17
CA LYS A 104 -22.34 18.94 18.90
C LYS A 104 -22.28 17.47 18.48
N SER A 105 -23.48 16.96 18.18
CA SER A 105 -23.81 15.59 17.76
C SER A 105 -23.84 15.45 16.23
N ASP A 106 -23.71 14.21 15.75
CA ASP A 106 -24.41 13.60 14.59
C ASP A 106 -24.30 14.22 13.17
N SER A 107 -24.44 13.48 12.06
CA SER A 107 -24.32 12.04 11.72
C SER A 107 -24.32 11.92 10.18
N ASN A 108 -23.84 10.81 9.61
CA ASN A 108 -24.05 10.22 8.26
C ASN A 108 -24.40 11.10 7.01
N GLY A 109 -23.87 10.82 5.81
CA GLY A 109 -23.04 9.70 5.39
C GLY A 109 -23.00 9.52 3.86
N VAL A 110 -22.81 8.26 3.43
CA VAL A 110 -22.83 7.76 2.03
C VAL A 110 -21.77 8.38 1.08
N ALA A 111 -20.69 7.64 0.88
CA ALA A 111 -19.81 7.80 -0.28
C ALA A 111 -19.43 6.43 -0.85
N THR A 112 -19.75 6.22 -2.11
CA THR A 112 -19.11 5.20 -2.97
C THR A 112 -17.64 5.58 -3.15
N GLU A 113 -16.71 4.86 -2.52
CA GLU A 113 -15.29 5.20 -2.53
C GLU A 113 -14.48 4.40 -3.55
N THR A 114 -14.52 4.82 -4.81
CA THR A 114 -13.31 4.78 -5.65
C THR A 114 -12.45 5.98 -5.28
N ASN A 115 -11.47 5.81 -4.39
CA ASN A 115 -10.45 6.84 -4.17
C ASN A 115 -9.13 6.22 -3.72
N ASN A 116 -8.14 6.30 -4.60
CA ASN A 116 -6.73 6.03 -4.29
C ASN A 116 -6.29 6.89 -3.09
N HIS A 117 -5.90 6.21 -2.02
CA HIS A 117 -5.11 6.79 -0.95
C HIS A 117 -4.08 5.75 -0.52
N PRO A 118 -2.81 6.15 -0.31
CA PRO A 118 -1.80 5.26 0.27
C PRO A 118 -2.20 5.01 1.72
N ASN A 119 -2.95 3.94 1.90
CA ASN A 119 -3.60 3.54 3.12
C ASN A 119 -3.10 2.14 3.44
N SER A 120 -2.95 1.81 4.72
CA SER A 120 -2.42 0.53 5.21
C SER A 120 -3.20 -0.68 4.65
N VAL A 121 -4.47 -0.49 4.29
CA VAL A 121 -5.33 -1.44 3.54
C VAL A 121 -4.80 -1.71 2.12
N GLY A 122 -4.44 -0.66 1.39
CA GLY A 122 -3.89 -0.74 0.03
C GLY A 122 -2.48 -1.32 0.03
N LEU A 123 -1.63 -0.89 0.96
CA LEU A 123 -0.30 -1.48 1.18
C LEU A 123 -0.41 -2.99 1.44
N LEU A 124 -1.33 -3.42 2.30
CA LEU A 124 -1.53 -4.83 2.60
C LEU A 124 -2.09 -5.62 1.41
N GLN A 125 -2.92 -5.00 0.58
CA GLN A 125 -3.46 -5.60 -0.65
C GLN A 125 -2.39 -5.74 -1.74
N GLU A 126 -1.59 -4.70 -1.96
CA GLU A 126 -0.45 -4.72 -2.88
C GLU A 126 0.60 -5.75 -2.45
N LEU A 127 0.90 -5.79 -1.14
CA LEU A 127 1.76 -6.82 -0.56
C LEU A 127 1.18 -8.22 -0.82
N ALA A 128 -0.09 -8.49 -0.49
CA ALA A 128 -0.68 -9.81 -0.75
C ALA A 128 -0.57 -10.24 -2.23
N LEU A 129 -0.89 -9.33 -3.16
CA LEU A 129 -0.75 -9.55 -4.60
C LEU A 129 0.70 -9.84 -5.02
N GLN A 130 1.67 -9.05 -4.52
CA GLN A 130 3.09 -9.24 -4.84
C GLN A 130 3.63 -10.58 -4.31
N ARG A 131 3.10 -11.08 -3.18
CA ARG A 131 3.50 -12.35 -2.56
C ARG A 131 2.79 -13.58 -3.13
N GLY A 132 1.77 -13.40 -3.98
CA GLY A 132 0.88 -14.48 -4.41
C GLY A 132 -0.04 -15.01 -3.30
N TRP A 133 -0.24 -14.24 -2.23
CA TRP A 133 -1.17 -14.56 -1.15
C TRP A 133 -2.61 -14.26 -1.56
N HIS A 134 -3.56 -14.90 -0.89
CA HIS A 134 -4.97 -14.59 -1.02
C HIS A 134 -5.24 -13.13 -0.61
N LEU A 135 -6.16 -12.47 -1.30
CA LEU A 135 -6.51 -11.08 -1.00
C LEU A 135 -7.05 -10.96 0.45
N PRO A 136 -6.65 -9.93 1.22
CA PRO A 136 -7.06 -9.83 2.62
C PRO A 136 -8.59 -9.69 2.76
N GLU A 137 -9.21 -10.58 3.51
CA GLU A 137 -10.64 -10.56 3.79
C GLU A 137 -10.93 -9.61 4.96
N TYR A 138 -12.03 -8.84 4.88
CA TYR A 138 -12.42 -7.92 5.94
C TYR A 138 -13.90 -8.08 6.30
N THR A 139 -14.17 -8.47 7.54
CA THR A 139 -15.53 -8.69 8.06
C THR A 139 -15.83 -7.71 9.19
N VAL A 140 -17.00 -7.06 9.16
CA VAL A 140 -17.48 -6.24 10.29
C VAL A 140 -18.00 -7.19 11.37
N LEU A 141 -17.47 -7.10 12.59
CA LEU A 141 -17.86 -7.91 13.73
C LEU A 141 -18.92 -7.24 14.61
N THR A 142 -18.72 -5.96 14.93
CA THR A 142 -19.64 -5.20 15.79
C THR A 142 -19.78 -3.76 15.32
N GLU A 143 -20.98 -3.22 15.52
CA GLU A 143 -21.30 -1.80 15.40
C GLU A 143 -21.97 -1.41 16.72
N ALA A 144 -21.30 -0.58 17.52
CA ALA A 144 -21.65 -0.26 18.89
C ALA A 144 -21.56 1.25 19.16
N GLY A 145 -22.00 1.66 20.36
CA GLY A 145 -21.93 3.05 20.79
C GLY A 145 -23.08 3.94 20.28
N PRO A 146 -23.31 5.10 20.92
CA PRO A 146 -24.37 6.02 20.53
C PRO A 146 -24.07 6.68 19.18
N PRO A 147 -25.07 7.25 18.47
CA PRO A 147 -24.90 7.85 17.13
C PRO A 147 -23.70 8.82 16.99
N HIS A 148 -23.47 9.65 18.01
CA HIS A 148 -22.37 10.63 18.09
C HIS A 148 -21.01 10.05 18.50
N LYS A 149 -20.95 8.78 18.93
CA LYS A 149 -19.72 8.07 19.32
C LYS A 149 -19.81 6.59 18.91
N ARG A 150 -20.13 6.36 17.63
CA ARG A 150 -20.18 5.00 17.06
C ARG A 150 -18.79 4.39 17.00
N GLU A 151 -18.72 3.10 17.29
CA GLU A 151 -17.53 2.27 17.25
C GLU A 151 -17.79 1.05 16.36
N PHE A 152 -16.88 0.79 15.44
CA PHE A 152 -16.93 -0.33 14.52
C PHE A 152 -15.73 -1.23 14.80
N THR A 153 -15.97 -2.53 14.99
CA THR A 153 -14.90 -3.54 15.01
C THR A 153 -14.89 -4.29 13.69
N VAL A 154 -13.73 -4.33 13.03
CA VAL A 154 -13.49 -5.08 11.79
C VAL A 154 -12.38 -6.09 12.05
N ILE A 155 -12.56 -7.33 11.63
CA ILE A 155 -11.47 -8.31 11.56
C ILE A 155 -10.89 -8.31 10.14
N CYS A 156 -9.57 -8.28 10.03
CA CYS A 156 -8.83 -8.60 8.81
C CYS A 156 -8.31 -10.03 8.93
N ARG A 157 -8.40 -10.81 7.84
CA ARG A 157 -7.82 -12.14 7.69
C ARG A 157 -6.89 -12.15 6.48
N LEU A 158 -5.68 -12.67 6.65
CA LEU A 158 -4.68 -12.84 5.60
C LEU A 158 -3.84 -14.07 5.91
N GLU A 159 -3.97 -15.11 5.08
CA GLU A 159 -3.40 -16.44 5.33
C GLU A 159 -3.70 -16.93 6.76
N SER A 160 -2.68 -17.36 7.52
CA SER A 160 -2.82 -17.81 8.91
C SER A 160 -2.98 -16.66 9.93
N LEU A 161 -2.88 -15.40 9.51
CA LEU A 161 -2.99 -14.24 10.39
C LEU A 161 -4.43 -13.68 10.39
N SER A 162 -4.92 -13.35 11.59
CA SER A 162 -6.13 -12.55 11.75
C SER A 162 -5.98 -11.54 12.88
N GLU A 163 -6.47 -10.32 12.68
CA GLU A 163 -6.35 -9.21 13.62
C GLU A 163 -7.59 -8.31 13.61
N LYS A 164 -7.96 -7.78 14.77
CA LYS A 164 -9.15 -6.93 14.95
C LYS A 164 -8.77 -5.46 15.06
N GLY A 165 -9.23 -4.65 14.11
CA GLY A 165 -9.19 -3.20 14.14
C GLY A 165 -10.47 -2.59 14.69
N VAL A 166 -10.34 -1.49 15.42
CA VAL A 166 -11.46 -0.72 15.97
C VAL A 166 -11.36 0.72 15.44
N GLY A 167 -12.49 1.36 15.15
CA GLY A 167 -12.50 2.75 14.72
C GLY A 167 -13.89 3.37 14.70
N ASN A 168 -13.95 4.71 14.62
CA ASN A 168 -15.20 5.48 14.59
C ASN A 168 -16.01 5.36 13.28
N SER A 169 -15.50 4.58 12.31
CA SER A 169 -16.13 4.29 11.03
C SER A 169 -15.63 2.93 10.51
N LYS A 170 -16.42 2.27 9.65
CA LYS A 170 -16.02 1.02 8.99
C LYS A 170 -14.67 1.15 8.28
N LYS A 171 -14.40 2.30 7.65
CA LYS A 171 -13.13 2.62 6.97
C LYS A 171 -11.96 2.74 7.95
N ALA A 172 -12.14 3.45 9.07
CA ALA A 172 -11.12 3.57 10.11
C ALA A 172 -10.82 2.21 10.77
N ALA A 173 -11.85 1.43 11.09
CA ALA A 173 -11.70 0.07 11.63
C ALA A 173 -10.98 -0.87 10.65
N LYS A 174 -11.31 -0.81 9.35
CA LYS A 174 -10.62 -1.56 8.28
C LYS A 174 -9.13 -1.20 8.20
N LYS A 175 -8.80 0.09 8.27
CA LYS A 175 -7.42 0.60 8.33
C LYS A 175 -6.67 0.06 9.56
N ALA A 176 -7.25 0.21 10.75
CA ALA A 176 -6.65 -0.26 12.00
C ALA A 176 -6.45 -1.79 12.03
N ALA A 177 -7.32 -2.57 11.35
CA ALA A 177 -7.16 -4.02 11.24
C ALA A 177 -5.98 -4.38 10.32
N ALA A 178 -5.86 -3.70 9.17
CA ALA A 178 -4.73 -3.87 8.25
C ALA A 178 -3.38 -3.48 8.88
N GLU A 179 -3.34 -2.38 9.66
CA GLU A 179 -2.14 -1.93 10.36
C GLU A 179 -1.61 -2.97 11.35
N LYS A 180 -2.49 -3.64 12.08
CA LYS A 180 -2.10 -4.74 12.97
C LYS A 180 -1.55 -5.95 12.23
N ILE A 181 -2.13 -6.33 11.09
CA ILE A 181 -1.57 -7.39 10.24
C ILE A 181 -0.17 -7.00 9.74
N VAL A 182 0.01 -5.78 9.23
CA VAL A 182 1.33 -5.29 8.75
C VAL A 182 2.36 -5.28 9.88
N ALA A 183 2.01 -4.77 11.07
CA ALA A 183 2.89 -4.79 12.23
C ALA A 183 3.23 -6.21 12.71
N LYS A 184 2.28 -7.15 12.61
CA LYS A 184 2.50 -8.57 12.95
C LYS A 184 3.40 -9.27 11.94
N LEU A 185 3.22 -8.98 10.64
CA LEU A 185 4.13 -9.42 9.57
C LEU A 185 5.57 -8.90 9.82
N GLN A 186 5.72 -7.61 10.13
CA GLN A 186 7.01 -6.98 10.48
C GLN A 186 7.66 -7.64 11.71
N SER A 187 6.88 -7.88 12.77
CA SER A 187 7.35 -8.51 14.00
C SER A 187 7.80 -9.97 13.80
N LEU A 188 7.24 -10.68 12.81
CA LEU A 188 7.65 -12.03 12.46
C LEU A 188 8.89 -12.05 11.57
N SER A 189 9.14 -11.01 10.77
CA SER A 189 10.32 -10.90 9.88
C SER A 189 11.58 -10.35 10.56
N GLY A 190 11.53 -9.91 11.82
CA GLY A 190 12.72 -9.62 12.64
C GLY A 190 13.55 -8.39 12.25
N CYS A 191 13.17 -7.65 11.20
CA CYS A 191 13.84 -6.43 10.75
C CYS A 191 12.81 -5.37 10.30
N SER A 192 13.23 -4.09 10.29
CA SER A 192 12.41 -2.96 9.80
C SER A 192 12.17 -3.01 8.29
N GLU A 193 12.95 -3.80 7.55
CA GLU A 193 12.57 -4.26 6.23
C GLU A 193 11.75 -5.55 6.35
N ILE A 194 10.54 -5.52 5.80
CA ILE A 194 9.71 -6.70 5.59
C ILE A 194 10.45 -7.59 4.58
N THR A 195 11.23 -8.57 5.05
CA THR A 195 11.89 -9.61 4.23
C THR A 195 10.89 -10.68 3.74
N TRP A 196 9.76 -10.15 3.27
CA TRP A 196 8.71 -10.72 2.42
C TRP A 196 9.08 -11.41 1.11
N GLY A 197 10.30 -11.24 0.59
CA GLY A 197 10.63 -11.26 -0.86
C GLY A 197 9.81 -12.26 -1.69
N PRO A 198 9.17 -11.87 -2.82
CA PRO A 198 8.44 -12.87 -3.60
C PRO A 198 9.46 -13.91 -4.01
N LYS A 199 9.22 -15.18 -3.63
CA LYS A 199 10.19 -16.29 -3.69
C LYS A 199 11.00 -16.15 -4.99
N PRO A 200 12.29 -15.76 -4.95
CA PRO A 200 12.95 -15.12 -6.09
C PRO A 200 12.76 -16.01 -7.31
N SER A 201 12.06 -15.49 -8.32
CA SER A 201 11.44 -16.33 -9.33
C SER A 201 11.89 -15.92 -10.71
N VAL A 202 12.30 -16.92 -11.47
CA VAL A 202 12.88 -16.77 -12.80
C VAL A 202 12.03 -17.55 -13.79
N ARG A 203 11.67 -16.92 -14.91
CA ARG A 203 11.07 -17.67 -16.02
C ARG A 203 12.11 -18.64 -16.56
N PHE A 204 11.71 -19.88 -16.81
CA PHE A 204 12.63 -20.90 -17.28
C PHE A 204 13.34 -20.53 -18.60
N GLU A 205 12.67 -19.74 -19.45
CA GLU A 205 13.21 -19.15 -20.67
C GLU A 205 14.44 -18.27 -20.43
N ASN A 206 14.52 -17.57 -19.29
CA ASN A 206 15.68 -16.73 -18.95
C ASN A 206 16.92 -17.60 -18.71
N LEU A 207 16.79 -18.76 -18.04
CA LEU A 207 17.89 -19.72 -17.86
C LEU A 207 18.39 -20.24 -19.21
N ARG A 208 17.47 -20.54 -20.15
CA ARG A 208 17.82 -20.99 -21.51
C ARG A 208 18.61 -19.93 -22.27
N ASN A 209 18.25 -18.67 -22.15
CA ASN A 209 18.89 -17.56 -22.87
C ASN A 209 20.09 -16.94 -22.11
N SER A 210 20.34 -17.37 -20.87
CA SER A 210 21.40 -16.84 -20.02
C SER A 210 22.80 -17.16 -20.58
N THR A 211 23.65 -16.13 -20.59
CA THR A 211 25.07 -16.17 -20.98
C THR A 211 26.01 -16.13 -19.77
N ALA A 212 25.46 -16.19 -18.54
CA ALA A 212 26.23 -16.11 -17.31
C ALA A 212 27.17 -17.32 -17.11
N GLU A 213 28.10 -17.21 -16.16
CA GLU A 213 29.22 -18.14 -16.04
C GLU A 213 28.78 -19.52 -15.56
N LYS A 214 27.96 -19.61 -14.50
CA LYS A 214 27.53 -20.91 -13.95
C LYS A 214 26.65 -21.67 -14.95
N ILE A 215 25.76 -20.97 -15.66
CA ILE A 215 24.98 -21.56 -16.77
C ILE A 215 25.90 -22.05 -17.91
N SER A 216 26.92 -21.29 -18.27
CA SER A 216 27.87 -21.67 -19.33
C SER A 216 28.76 -22.87 -18.93
N LEU A 217 29.19 -22.92 -17.67
CA LEU A 217 29.89 -24.07 -17.08
C LEU A 217 28.98 -25.31 -17.05
N LEU A 218 27.71 -25.17 -16.67
CA LEU A 218 26.74 -26.26 -16.66
C LEU A 218 26.51 -26.83 -18.06
N ARG A 219 26.45 -26.00 -19.11
CA ARG A 219 26.39 -26.49 -20.51
C ARG A 219 27.62 -27.33 -20.85
N ARG A 220 28.83 -26.84 -20.55
CA ARG A 220 30.11 -27.41 -21.01
C ARG A 220 30.59 -28.64 -20.24
N ASN A 221 30.36 -28.72 -18.93
CA ASN A 221 30.94 -29.78 -18.08
C ASN A 221 29.97 -30.97 -17.88
N PRO A 222 30.43 -32.23 -17.88
CA PRO A 222 29.59 -33.37 -17.52
C PRO A 222 29.23 -33.33 -16.03
N LEU A 223 28.00 -33.74 -15.69
CA LEU A 223 27.54 -33.84 -14.30
C LEU A 223 27.92 -35.18 -13.63
N SER A 224 28.76 -36.01 -14.26
CA SER A 224 29.09 -37.37 -13.79
C SER A 224 30.39 -37.42 -12.98
N ILE A 225 30.64 -36.41 -12.13
CA ILE A 225 31.91 -36.25 -11.41
C ILE A 225 31.76 -36.79 -9.98
N PRO A 226 32.48 -37.86 -9.60
CA PRO A 226 32.37 -38.43 -8.25
C PRO A 226 32.83 -37.44 -7.18
N ASN A 227 32.23 -37.53 -5.99
CA ASN A 227 32.49 -36.65 -4.83
C ASN A 227 32.24 -35.15 -5.09
N THR A 228 31.34 -34.81 -6.03
CA THR A 228 30.91 -33.43 -6.25
C THR A 228 29.80 -33.04 -5.28
N ASP A 229 29.94 -31.84 -4.69
CA ASP A 229 28.87 -31.15 -3.99
C ASP A 229 27.94 -30.46 -5.01
N TYR A 230 26.87 -31.16 -5.37
CA TYR A 230 25.85 -30.64 -6.27
C TYR A 230 24.94 -29.61 -5.58
N ILE A 231 24.83 -29.65 -4.24
CA ILE A 231 24.06 -28.67 -3.47
C ILE A 231 24.72 -27.30 -3.59
N GLN A 232 26.04 -27.21 -3.40
CA GLN A 232 26.79 -25.96 -3.58
C GLN A 232 26.78 -25.50 -5.04
N MET A 233 26.94 -26.41 -6.01
CA MET A 233 26.82 -26.05 -7.44
C MET A 233 25.43 -25.50 -7.80
N MET A 234 24.38 -26.06 -7.19
CA MET A 234 23.00 -25.63 -7.38
C MET A 234 22.75 -24.26 -6.74
N LEU A 235 23.28 -24.02 -5.53
CA LEU A 235 23.21 -22.73 -4.83
C LEU A 235 23.95 -21.61 -5.56
N ASP A 236 25.16 -21.88 -6.07
CA ASP A 236 25.93 -20.95 -6.90
C ASP A 236 25.12 -20.50 -8.13
N LEU A 237 24.48 -21.47 -8.81
CA LEU A 237 23.69 -21.22 -10.02
C LEU A 237 22.38 -20.49 -9.70
N SER A 238 21.69 -20.86 -8.61
CA SER A 238 20.44 -20.21 -8.22
C SER A 238 20.68 -18.76 -7.80
N THR A 239 21.78 -18.50 -7.10
CA THR A 239 22.24 -17.14 -6.73
C THR A 239 22.55 -16.29 -7.96
N GLU A 240 23.28 -16.85 -8.95
CA GLU A 240 23.61 -16.14 -10.19
C GLU A 240 22.38 -15.83 -11.06
N GLN A 241 21.42 -16.76 -11.14
CA GLN A 241 20.24 -16.65 -11.99
C GLN A 241 19.02 -16.01 -11.29
N GLY A 242 19.11 -15.69 -10.00
CA GLY A 242 18.05 -15.04 -9.24
C GLY A 242 16.87 -15.95 -8.92
N PHE A 243 17.13 -17.21 -8.51
CA PHE A 243 16.11 -18.11 -7.99
C PHE A 243 16.49 -18.81 -6.67
N GLU A 244 15.48 -19.34 -5.98
CA GLU A 244 15.59 -20.09 -4.73
C GLU A 244 15.50 -21.59 -5.00
N VAL A 245 16.20 -22.37 -4.18
CA VAL A 245 16.06 -23.83 -4.12
C VAL A 245 15.71 -24.21 -2.68
N THR A 246 14.56 -24.87 -2.50
CA THR A 246 14.09 -25.39 -1.22
C THR A 246 14.15 -26.91 -1.25
N TYR A 247 14.70 -27.53 -0.21
CA TYR A 247 14.74 -28.99 -0.07
C TYR A 247 13.70 -29.43 0.96
N PHE A 248 12.93 -30.47 0.62
CA PHE A 248 11.93 -31.08 1.48
C PHE A 248 12.23 -32.57 1.64
N ASP A 249 12.54 -32.99 2.86
CA ASP A 249 12.71 -34.40 3.19
C ASP A 249 11.33 -35.09 3.27
N ILE A 250 11.27 -36.34 2.80
CA ILE A 250 10.11 -37.21 2.96
C ILE A 250 10.44 -38.20 4.08
N ASP A 251 9.64 -38.18 5.15
CA ASP A 251 9.85 -39.02 6.35
C ASP A 251 9.79 -40.53 6.05
N GLU A 252 9.05 -40.93 5.02
CA GLU A 252 8.95 -42.31 4.57
C GLU A 252 10.18 -42.70 3.73
N LEU A 253 10.82 -43.81 4.08
CA LEU A 253 11.92 -44.39 3.29
C LEU A 253 11.36 -45.08 2.04
N THR A 254 12.18 -45.17 0.97
CA THR A 254 11.83 -46.00 -0.21
C THR A 254 11.66 -47.46 0.19
N VAL A 255 11.05 -48.26 -0.71
CA VAL A 255 10.99 -49.74 -0.59
C VAL A 255 12.36 -50.41 -0.42
N ASN A 256 13.45 -49.73 -0.77
CA ASN A 256 14.83 -50.19 -0.61
C ASN A 256 15.51 -49.64 0.66
N GLY A 257 14.77 -48.96 1.55
CA GLY A 257 15.29 -48.35 2.78
C GLY A 257 16.11 -47.08 2.56
N GLN A 258 15.92 -46.38 1.44
CA GLN A 258 16.66 -45.14 1.13
C GLN A 258 15.87 -43.90 1.58
N TYR A 259 16.58 -42.86 2.02
CA TYR A 259 16.03 -41.54 2.29
C TYR A 259 15.61 -40.87 0.98
N GLN A 260 14.57 -40.05 1.05
CA GLN A 260 13.96 -39.36 -0.10
C GLN A 260 13.92 -37.85 0.13
N CYS A 261 14.19 -37.08 -0.91
CA CYS A 261 14.17 -35.62 -0.87
C CYS A 261 13.56 -35.03 -2.16
N LEU A 262 12.84 -33.92 -2.03
CA LEU A 262 12.36 -33.11 -3.14
C LEU A 262 13.08 -31.74 -3.14
N ALA A 263 13.74 -31.41 -4.24
CA ALA A 263 14.26 -30.08 -4.52
C ALA A 263 13.22 -29.29 -5.33
N GLU A 264 12.62 -28.27 -4.72
CA GLU A 264 11.77 -27.28 -5.39
C GLU A 264 12.63 -26.10 -5.84
N LEU A 265 12.55 -25.75 -7.11
CA LEU A 265 13.15 -24.55 -7.67
C LEU A 265 12.01 -23.55 -7.95
N SER A 266 12.16 -22.31 -7.49
CA SER A 266 11.16 -21.24 -7.67
C SER A 266 11.08 -20.69 -9.10
N THR A 267 11.32 -21.52 -10.11
CA THR A 267 11.15 -21.17 -11.52
C THR A 267 9.68 -20.89 -11.85
N THR A 268 9.41 -20.26 -12.99
CA THR A 268 8.07 -20.20 -13.60
C THR A 268 8.07 -20.97 -14.93
N PRO A 269 7.31 -22.07 -15.07
CA PRO A 269 6.56 -22.78 -14.00
C PRO A 269 7.50 -23.36 -12.93
N VAL A 270 6.96 -23.70 -11.76
CA VAL A 270 7.74 -24.30 -10.65
C VAL A 270 8.30 -25.64 -11.09
N THR A 271 9.58 -25.87 -10.83
CA THR A 271 10.25 -27.14 -11.11
C THR A 271 10.45 -27.89 -9.80
N VAL A 272 10.08 -29.16 -9.75
CA VAL A 272 10.39 -30.04 -8.61
C VAL A 272 11.19 -31.24 -9.13
N CYS A 273 12.28 -31.57 -8.45
CA CYS A 273 13.13 -32.73 -8.74
C CYS A 273 13.23 -33.63 -7.52
N HIS A 274 13.26 -34.94 -7.73
CA HIS A 274 13.34 -35.94 -6.68
C HIS A 274 14.75 -36.53 -6.60
N GLY A 275 15.21 -36.83 -5.39
CA GLY A 275 16.47 -37.51 -5.14
C GLY A 275 16.39 -38.53 -4.01
N THR A 276 17.28 -39.51 -4.05
CA THR A 276 17.36 -40.61 -3.09
C THR A 276 18.77 -40.84 -2.59
N GLY A 277 18.91 -41.35 -1.36
CA GLY A 277 20.23 -41.60 -0.79
C GLY A 277 20.23 -42.57 0.39
N ILE A 278 21.42 -43.07 0.72
CA ILE A 278 21.65 -43.87 1.95
C ILE A 278 21.63 -43.01 3.23
N SER A 279 21.54 -41.69 3.08
CA SER A 279 21.35 -40.69 4.15
C SER A 279 20.58 -39.48 3.60
N CYS A 280 19.99 -38.63 4.46
CA CYS A 280 19.34 -37.40 4.02
C CYS A 280 20.30 -36.50 3.22
N SER A 281 21.56 -36.36 3.65
CA SER A 281 22.58 -35.58 2.93
C SER A 281 22.86 -36.13 1.53
N ASN A 282 22.86 -37.46 1.36
CA ASN A 282 22.96 -38.06 0.02
C ASN A 282 21.71 -37.80 -0.81
N ALA A 283 20.51 -37.88 -0.22
CA ALA A 283 19.25 -37.61 -0.91
C ALA A 283 19.13 -36.14 -1.37
N HIS A 284 19.57 -35.18 -0.55
CA HIS A 284 19.68 -33.76 -0.93
C HIS A 284 20.63 -33.57 -2.13
N ASN A 285 21.81 -34.19 -2.08
CA ASN A 285 22.80 -34.08 -3.15
C ASN A 285 22.33 -34.74 -4.46
N ASP A 286 21.58 -35.83 -4.38
CA ASP A 286 20.95 -36.51 -5.53
C ASP A 286 19.77 -35.70 -6.11
N ALA A 287 18.99 -35.03 -5.26
CA ALA A 287 17.92 -34.13 -5.68
C ALA A 287 18.48 -32.89 -6.39
N ALA A 288 19.57 -32.31 -5.85
CA ALA A 288 20.33 -31.22 -6.48
C ALA A 288 20.95 -31.65 -7.82
N HIS A 289 21.48 -32.88 -7.90
CA HIS A 289 21.99 -33.45 -9.15
C HIS A 289 20.90 -33.58 -10.21
N SER A 290 19.73 -34.11 -9.84
CA SER A 290 18.57 -34.25 -10.72
C SER A 290 18.05 -32.89 -11.21
N ALA A 291 18.05 -31.87 -10.34
CA ALA A 291 17.74 -30.49 -10.71
C ALA A 291 18.74 -29.91 -11.72
N LEU A 292 20.05 -30.07 -11.49
CA LEU A 292 21.10 -29.64 -12.43
C LEU A 292 20.99 -30.36 -13.78
N GLN A 293 20.65 -31.66 -13.79
CA GLN A 293 20.39 -32.41 -15.02
C GLN A 293 19.19 -31.85 -15.79
N TYR A 294 18.07 -31.59 -15.10
CA TYR A 294 16.87 -31.03 -15.70
C TYR A 294 17.10 -29.64 -16.32
N ILE A 295 17.80 -28.75 -15.59
CA ILE A 295 18.22 -27.45 -16.12
C ILE A 295 19.10 -27.67 -17.36
N LYS A 296 20.17 -28.47 -17.24
CA LYS A 296 21.12 -28.72 -18.34
C LYS A 296 20.44 -29.27 -19.60
N ALA A 297 19.45 -30.16 -19.46
CA ALA A 297 18.68 -30.69 -20.59
C ALA A 297 17.79 -29.61 -21.25
N SER A 298 17.28 -28.67 -20.47
CA SER A 298 16.28 -27.68 -20.90
C SER A 298 16.86 -26.35 -21.40
N ILE A 299 18.14 -26.08 -21.15
CA ILE A 299 18.94 -24.95 -21.65
C ILE A 299 19.83 -25.29 -22.87
N LYS A 300 19.64 -26.50 -23.43
CA LYS A 300 20.47 -27.10 -24.48
C LYS A 300 19.98 -26.76 -25.89
#